data_AF-A0A553RBR2-F1
#
_entry.id   AF-A0A553RBR2-F1
#
_cell.length_a   1.000
_cell.length_b   1.000
_cell.length_c   1.000
_cell.angle_alpha   90.00
_cell.angle_beta   90.00
_cell.angle_gamma   90.00
#
_symmetry.space_group_name_H-M   'P 1'
#
loop_
_entity.id
_entity.type
_entity.pdbx_description
1 polymer ?
#
loop_
_entity_poly.entity_id
_entity_poly.type
_entity_poly.pdbx_seq_one_letter_code
_entity_poly.pdbx_strand_id
1 'polypeptide(L)'
;MAMHRKHMVRDFNRYITCSICCGYLIKPTTVTECLHTFCKSCIVQHFEESNECPECGIQVHETNPLEMLRLDKTLEEIIFKLVPGLRESERCIHKRTQEEHQEREFWRKNKIKTSAEGNE
;
A
#
# COMPACT_ATOMS: atom_id res chain seq x y z
N MET A 1 15.37 35.16 -18.74
CA MET A 1 15.73 33.79 -18.31
C MET A 1 14.69 33.33 -17.31
N ALA A 2 13.94 32.27 -17.61
CA ALA A 2 12.92 31.76 -16.69
C ALA A 2 13.61 31.24 -15.42
N MET A 3 13.32 31.86 -14.27
CA MET A 3 13.78 31.40 -12.97
C MET A 3 13.07 30.07 -12.67
N HIS A 4 13.75 28.95 -12.88
CA HIS A 4 13.22 27.65 -12.45
C HIS A 4 13.09 27.65 -10.93
N ARG A 5 11.84 27.72 -10.44
CA ARG A 5 11.54 27.55 -9.02
C ARG A 5 11.90 26.12 -8.64
N LYS A 6 12.77 25.96 -7.65
CA LYS A 6 13.06 24.67 -7.03
C LYS A 6 11.98 24.42 -5.98
N HIS A 7 11.19 23.37 -6.17
CA HIS A 7 10.23 22.89 -5.18
C HIS A 7 10.87 21.77 -4.36
N MET A 8 10.67 21.79 -3.05
CA MET A 8 11.12 20.71 -2.18
C MET A 8 10.05 19.62 -2.14
N VAL A 9 10.45 18.35 -2.01
CA VAL A 9 9.50 17.22 -1.90
C VAL A 9 8.51 17.45 -0.75
N ARG A 10 8.99 18.02 0.36
CA ARG A 10 8.19 18.31 1.56
C ARG A 10 6.99 19.22 1.27
N ASP A 11 7.08 20.08 0.26
CA ASP A 11 5.98 20.98 -0.13
C ASP A 11 4.76 20.20 -0.64
N PHE A 12 4.98 18.97 -1.12
CA PHE A 12 3.94 18.10 -1.65
C PHE A 12 3.43 17.08 -0.64
N ASN A 13 4.11 16.87 0.49
CA ASN A 13 3.82 15.78 1.43
C ASN A 13 2.33 15.68 1.79
N ARG A 14 1.66 16.81 2.03
CA ARG A 14 0.23 16.85 2.38
C ARG A 14 -0.71 16.19 1.35
N TYR A 15 -0.26 16.00 0.11
CA TYR A 15 -1.03 15.42 -0.99
C TYR A 15 -0.57 14.01 -1.38
N ILE A 16 0.57 13.55 -0.86
CA ILE A 16 1.22 12.30 -1.29
C ILE A 16 1.48 11.33 -0.12
N THR A 17 1.01 11.66 1.08
CA THR A 17 1.12 10.81 2.27
C THR A 17 -0.23 10.21 2.66
N CYS A 18 -0.19 8.97 3.12
CA CYS A 18 -1.34 8.26 3.68
C CYS A 18 -1.62 8.72 5.11
N SER A 19 -2.86 9.07 5.42
CA SER A 19 -3.28 9.46 6.78
C SER A 19 -3.32 8.30 7.78
N ILE A 20 -3.38 7.05 7.31
CA ILE A 20 -3.40 5.86 8.18
C ILE A 20 -1.99 5.49 8.67
N CYS A 21 -1.02 5.38 7.76
CA CYS A 21 0.35 4.96 8.11
C CYS A 21 1.36 6.11 8.21
N CYS A 22 0.95 7.34 7.91
CA CYS A 22 1.79 8.54 7.89
C CYS A 22 3.01 8.48 6.92
N GLY A 23 3.08 7.47 6.05
CA GLY A 23 4.10 7.32 5.00
C GLY A 23 3.63 7.81 3.64
N TYR A 24 4.48 7.74 2.62
CA TYR A 24 4.06 8.01 1.23
C TYR A 24 3.04 6.99 0.75
N LEU A 25 2.11 7.41 -0.13
CA LEU A 25 1.11 6.52 -0.69
C LEU A 25 1.77 5.46 -1.60
N ILE A 26 1.71 4.19 -1.19
CA ILE A 26 2.15 3.05 -1.99
C ILE A 26 0.91 2.33 -2.52
N LYS A 27 0.84 2.16 -3.84
CA LYS A 27 -0.38 1.71 -4.53
C LYS A 27 -1.59 2.54 -4.06
N PRO A 28 -1.56 3.87 -4.27
CA PRO A 28 -2.64 4.76 -3.87
C PRO A 28 -3.98 4.20 -4.34
N THR A 29 -4.90 4.06 -3.39
CA THR A 29 -6.24 3.51 -3.57
C THR A 29 -7.24 4.52 -3.04
N THR A 30 -8.09 5.00 -3.93
CA THR A 30 -9.06 6.07 -3.68
C THR A 30 -10.43 5.47 -3.41
N VAL A 31 -11.09 5.99 -2.37
CA VAL A 31 -12.50 5.72 -2.07
C VAL A 31 -13.36 6.58 -2.99
N THR A 32 -14.17 5.98 -3.86
CA THR A 32 -14.91 6.73 -4.89
C THR A 32 -15.96 7.67 -4.34
N GLU A 33 -16.56 7.35 -3.20
CA GLU A 33 -17.63 8.15 -2.59
C GLU A 33 -17.17 9.50 -2.03
N CYS A 34 -15.92 9.60 -1.57
CA CYS A 34 -15.39 10.81 -0.94
C CYS A 34 -14.06 11.32 -1.51
N LEU A 35 -13.46 10.57 -2.44
CA LEU A 35 -12.18 10.88 -3.10
C LEU A 35 -10.96 10.99 -2.15
N HIS A 36 -11.03 10.44 -0.95
CA HIS A 36 -9.85 10.28 -0.09
C HIS A 36 -9.01 9.08 -0.54
N THR A 37 -7.69 9.22 -0.45
CA THR A 37 -6.73 8.27 -0.99
C THR A 37 -5.77 7.77 0.07
N PHE A 38 -5.56 6.45 0.09
CA PHE A 38 -4.74 5.75 1.07
C PHE A 38 -3.83 4.72 0.38
N CYS A 39 -2.87 4.13 1.11
CA CYS A 39 -2.17 2.95 0.59
C CYS A 39 -3.15 1.78 0.44
N LYS A 40 -2.98 0.96 -0.60
CA LYS A 40 -3.84 -0.23 -0.83
C LYS A 40 -3.96 -1.11 0.42
N SER A 41 -2.83 -1.46 1.03
CA SER A 41 -2.81 -2.32 2.22
C SER A 41 -3.53 -1.68 3.40
N CYS A 42 -3.34 -0.38 3.60
CA CYS A 42 -3.94 0.33 4.74
C CYS A 42 -5.46 0.41 4.65
N ILE A 43 -6.02 0.79 3.49
CA ILE A 43 -7.48 0.91 3.38
C ILE A 43 -8.18 -0.44 3.31
N VAL A 44 -7.56 -1.45 2.68
CA VAL A 44 -8.12 -2.82 2.67
C VAL A 44 -8.17 -3.38 4.09
N GLN A 45 -7.10 -3.20 4.88
CA GLN A 45 -7.06 -3.65 6.27
C GLN A 45 -8.07 -2.88 7.14
N HIS A 46 -8.21 -1.57 6.97
CA HIS A 46 -9.21 -0.78 7.70
C HIS A 46 -10.64 -1.26 7.46
N PHE A 47 -10.95 -1.64 6.22
CA PHE A 47 -12.27 -2.16 5.83
C PHE A 47 -12.56 -3.60 6.32
N GLU A 48 -11.62 -4.25 7.00
CA GLU A 48 -11.91 -5.49 7.74
C GLU A 48 -12.68 -5.21 9.04
N GLU A 49 -12.55 -3.98 9.59
CA GLU A 49 -13.12 -3.60 10.89
C GLU A 49 -14.22 -2.53 10.80
N SER A 50 -14.16 -1.64 9.82
CA SER A 50 -15.12 -0.53 9.67
C SER A 50 -15.46 -0.26 8.20
N ASN A 51 -16.72 0.05 7.89
CA ASN A 51 -17.14 0.46 6.54
C ASN A 51 -17.07 1.98 6.33
N GLU A 52 -16.48 2.72 7.26
CA GLU A 52 -16.39 4.18 7.21
C GLU A 52 -15.03 4.65 6.68
N CYS A 53 -15.01 5.77 5.96
CA CYS A 53 -13.77 6.38 5.51
C CYS A 53 -12.93 6.84 6.71
N PRO A 54 -11.64 6.46 6.82
CA PRO A 54 -10.76 6.85 7.92
C PRO A 54 -10.58 8.37 8.09
N GLU A 55 -10.77 9.13 7.01
CA GLU A 55 -10.48 10.57 6.99
C GLU A 55 -11.71 11.44 7.27
N CYS A 56 -12.88 11.07 6.74
CA CYS A 56 -14.11 11.86 6.89
C CYS A 56 -15.26 11.16 7.59
N GLY A 57 -15.13 9.87 7.93
CA GLY A 57 -16.14 9.10 8.66
C GLY A 57 -17.42 8.77 7.87
N ILE A 58 -17.47 9.08 6.57
CA ILE A 58 -18.63 8.71 5.75
C ILE A 58 -18.68 7.18 5.57
N GLN A 59 -19.88 6.61 5.66
CA GLN A 59 -20.10 5.21 5.30
C GLN A 59 -19.85 5.04 3.79
N VAL A 60 -18.85 4.22 3.45
CA VAL A 60 -18.40 4.02 2.07
C VAL A 60 -19.33 3.08 1.30
N HIS A 61 -19.86 2.07 2.00
CA HIS A 61 -20.83 1.15 1.45
C HIS A 61 -21.60 0.44 2.57
N GLU A 62 -22.79 -0.07 2.28
CA GLU A 62 -23.63 -0.78 3.27
C GLU A 62 -23.03 -2.14 3.66
N THR A 63 -22.61 -2.94 2.66
CA THR A 63 -22.17 -4.33 2.85
C THR A 63 -20.69 -4.58 2.51
N ASN A 64 -20.24 -4.16 1.33
CA ASN A 64 -18.89 -4.39 0.83
C ASN A 64 -18.17 -3.10 0.40
N PRO A 65 -17.42 -2.43 1.29
CA PRO A 65 -16.73 -1.17 0.96
C PRO A 65 -15.58 -1.35 -0.05
N LEU A 66 -15.09 -2.58 -0.27
CA LEU A 66 -14.03 -2.86 -1.26
C LEU A 66 -14.47 -2.59 -2.70
N GLU A 67 -15.78 -2.65 -2.99
CA GLU A 67 -16.33 -2.36 -4.32
C GLU A 67 -16.20 -0.88 -4.71
N MET A 68 -16.05 0.00 -3.73
CA MET A 68 -15.89 1.44 -3.89
C MET A 68 -14.42 1.89 -3.88
N LEU A 69 -13.48 0.93 -3.97
CA LEU A 69 -12.05 1.22 -4.07
C LEU A 69 -11.56 1.20 -5.52
N ARG A 70 -10.77 2.20 -5.89
CA ARG A 70 -10.10 2.26 -7.21
C ARG A 70 -8.62 2.56 -7.03
N LEU A 71 -7.77 1.84 -7.75
CA LEU A 71 -6.34 2.13 -7.80
C LEU A 71 -6.10 3.39 -8.63
N ASP A 72 -5.44 4.39 -8.02
CA ASP A 72 -5.08 5.63 -8.70
C ASP A 72 -3.67 5.53 -9.31
N LYS A 73 -3.60 4.92 -10.49
CA LYS A 73 -2.33 4.76 -11.22
C LYS A 73 -1.69 6.11 -11.60
N THR A 74 -2.51 7.14 -11.82
CA THR A 74 -2.00 8.46 -12.19
C THR A 74 -1.30 9.10 -10.99
N LEU A 75 -1.94 9.06 -9.82
CA LEU A 75 -1.33 9.55 -8.58
C LEU A 75 -0.07 8.76 -8.24
N GLU A 76 -0.08 7.44 -8.40
CA GLU A 76 1.12 6.60 -8.21
C GLU A 76 2.31 7.08 -9.06
N GLU A 77 2.07 7.29 -10.36
CA GLU A 77 3.10 7.78 -11.28
C GLU A 77 3.57 9.19 -10.95
N ILE A 78 2.69 10.07 -10.47
CA ILE A 78 3.05 11.40 -9.98
C ILE A 78 3.97 11.29 -8.75
N ILE A 79 3.59 10.48 -7.76
CA ILE A 79 4.35 10.29 -6.52
C ILE A 79 5.75 9.76 -6.82
N PHE A 80 5.86 8.74 -7.68
CA PHE A 80 7.16 8.19 -8.06
C PHE A 80 8.05 9.14 -8.86
N LYS A 81 7.46 10.12 -9.56
CA LYS A 81 8.23 11.18 -10.22
C LYS A 81 8.63 12.30 -9.26
N LEU A 82 7.84 12.55 -8.22
CA LEU A 82 8.11 13.58 -7.22
C LEU A 82 9.10 13.15 -6.14
N VAL A 83 9.09 11.88 -5.73
CA VAL A 83 9.91 11.36 -4.63
C VAL A 83 11.05 10.50 -5.18
N PRO A 84 12.30 11.00 -5.20
CA PRO A 84 13.44 10.25 -5.74
C PRO A 84 13.69 8.95 -4.96
N GLY A 85 13.92 7.85 -5.69
CA GLY A 85 14.29 6.55 -5.11
C GLY A 85 13.14 5.78 -4.45
N LEU A 86 11.93 6.34 -4.39
CA LEU A 86 10.79 5.67 -3.75
C LEU A 86 10.40 4.38 -4.50
N ARG A 87 10.33 4.43 -5.83
CA ARG A 87 9.99 3.25 -6.66
C ARG A 87 11.01 2.11 -6.47
N GLU A 88 12.29 2.45 -6.45
CA GLU A 88 13.39 1.51 -6.22
C GLU A 88 13.28 0.88 -4.84
N SER A 89 13.07 1.71 -3.81
CA SER A 89 12.91 1.27 -2.42
C SER A 89 11.76 0.28 -2.29
N GLU A 90 10.58 0.60 -2.82
CA GLU A 90 9.41 -0.28 -2.77
C GLU A 90 9.64 -1.60 -3.50
N ARG A 91 10.35 -1.57 -4.64
CA ARG A 91 10.72 -2.77 -5.38
C ARG A 91 11.68 -3.66 -4.58
N CYS A 92 12.65 -3.06 -3.90
CA CYS A 92 13.58 -3.78 -3.01
C CYS A 92 12.84 -4.41 -1.83
N ILE A 93 11.92 -3.68 -1.20
CA ILE A 93 11.09 -4.20 -0.10
C ILE A 93 10.25 -5.39 -0.59
N HIS A 94 9.55 -5.24 -1.72
CA HIS A 94 8.72 -6.30 -2.28
C HIS A 94 9.51 -7.58 -2.56
N LYS A 95 10.69 -7.44 -3.19
CA LYS A 95 11.57 -8.57 -3.48
C LYS A 95 11.99 -9.30 -2.20
N ARG A 96 12.44 -8.56 -1.19
CA ARG A 96 12.85 -9.15 0.11
C ARG A 96 11.70 -9.90 0.77
N THR A 97 10.51 -9.31 0.84
CA THR A 97 9.34 -9.96 1.44
C THR A 97 8.93 -11.23 0.67
N GLN A 98 9.10 -11.26 -0.65
CA GLN A 98 8.83 -12.44 -1.46
C GLN A 98 9.84 -13.57 -1.20
N GLU A 99 11.14 -13.24 -1.11
CA GLU A 99 12.21 -14.19 -0.78
C GLU A 99 11.99 -14.80 0.62
N GLU A 100 11.70 -13.96 1.62
CA GLU A 100 11.34 -14.40 2.98
C GLU A 100 10.14 -15.35 2.97
N HIS A 101 9.08 -15.03 2.23
CA HIS A 101 7.90 -15.89 2.12
C HIS A 101 8.23 -17.24 1.48
N GLN A 102 9.04 -17.25 0.42
CA GLN A 102 9.47 -18.48 -0.26
C GLN A 102 10.29 -19.37 0.69
N GLU A 103 11.21 -18.78 1.45
CA GLU A 103 12.02 -19.50 2.43
C GLU A 103 11.15 -20.11 3.54
N ARG A 104 10.22 -19.34 4.11
CA ARG A 104 9.29 -19.85 5.13
C ARG A 104 8.47 -21.03 4.61
N GLU A 105 7.95 -20.93 3.39
CA GLU A 105 7.15 -22.00 2.77
C GLU A 105 7.99 -23.24 2.46
N PHE A 106 9.25 -23.06 2.04
CA PHE A 106 10.19 -24.16 1.85
C PHE A 106 10.43 -24.92 3.16
N TRP A 107 10.76 -24.21 4.25
CA TRP A 107 10.96 -24.83 5.56
C TRP A 107 9.70 -25.48 6.12
N ARG A 108 8.53 -24.85 5.93
CA ARG A 108 7.23 -25.43 6.31
C ARG A 108 6.99 -26.78 5.63
N LYS A 109 7.23 -26.86 4.31
CA LYS A 109 7.06 -28.10 3.53
C LYS A 109 8.07 -29.17 3.94
N ASN A 110 9.33 -28.81 4.17
CA ASN A 110 10.35 -29.78 4.58
C ASN A 110 10.10 -30.32 5.99
N LYS A 111 9.62 -29.49 6.93
CA LYS A 111 9.23 -29.94 8.27
C LYS A 111 8.11 -30.99 8.23
N ILE A 112 7.13 -30.81 7.34
CA ILE A 112 6.05 -31.80 7.15
C ILE A 112 6.60 -33.12 6.58
N LYS A 113 7.58 -33.07 5.67
CA LYS A 113 8.23 -34.27 5.12
C LYS A 113 9.01 -35.04 6.20
N THR A 114 9.81 -34.34 7.00
CA THR A 114 10.59 -34.96 8.08
C THR A 114 9.72 -35.61 9.17
N SER A 115 8.47 -35.16 9.35
CA SER A 115 7.51 -35.77 10.28
C SER A 115 6.72 -36.94 9.69
N ALA A 116 6.70 -37.10 8.36
CA ALA A 116 6.04 -38.22 7.67
C ALA A 116 6.97 -39.43 7.47
N GLU A 117 8.28 -39.20 7.35
CA GLU A 117 9.31 -40.23 7.17
C GLU A 117 9.80 -40.86 8.50
N GLY A 118 9.23 -40.46 9.63
CA GLY A 118 9.62 -40.93 10.98
C GLY A 118 8.66 -41.92 11.65
N ASN A 119 7.67 -42.44 10.92
CA ASN A 119 6.74 -43.48 11.38
C ASN A 119 6.87 -44.75 10.50
N GLU A 120 8.09 -45.30 10.39
CA GLU A 120 8.36 -46.68 9.97
C GLU A 120 9.50 -47.27 10.82
#